data_AF-A0A961C1L3-F1
#
_entry.id   AF-A0A961C1L3-F1
#
_cell.length_a   1.000
_cell.length_b   1.000
_cell.length_c   1.000
_cell.angle_alpha   90.00
_cell.angle_beta   90.00
_cell.angle_gamma   90.00
#
_symmetry.space_group_name_H-M   'P 1'
#
loop_
_entity.id
_entity.type
_entity.pdbx_description
1 polymer ?
#
loop_
_entity_poly.entity_id
_entity_poly.type
_entity_poly.pdbx_seq_one_letter_code
_entity_poly.pdbx_strand_id
1 'polypeptide(L)'
;MQYSSAATRAILVGTLAVLAVALLFLWPVRAASPRDLPIVVAGPPAAAQLVEQRLAGANAPFVTTAVADRAAAVRRIETREAYGGIVLTPGTGAPAG
;
A
#
# COMPACT_ATOMS: atom_id res chain seq x y z
N MET A 1 17.27 -45.24 -29.24
CA MET A 1 16.61 -43.92 -29.15
C MET A 1 15.79 -43.74 -27.84
N GLN A 2 16.18 -44.37 -26.71
CA GLN A 2 15.34 -44.40 -25.50
C GLN A 2 15.67 -43.29 -24.47
N TYR A 3 16.79 -42.59 -24.64
CA TYR A 3 17.21 -41.48 -23.77
C TYR A 3 16.40 -40.19 -23.96
N SER A 4 15.74 -40.03 -25.11
CA SER A 4 14.99 -38.80 -25.44
C SER A 4 13.77 -38.61 -24.53
N SER A 5 13.05 -39.69 -24.17
CA SER A 5 11.86 -39.61 -23.31
C SER A 5 12.18 -39.33 -21.84
N ALA A 6 13.30 -39.85 -21.33
CA ALA A 6 13.75 -39.61 -19.96
C ALA A 6 14.28 -38.17 -19.78
N ALA A 7 15.10 -37.68 -20.73
CA ALA A 7 15.60 -36.31 -20.71
C ALA A 7 14.46 -35.29 -20.83
N THR A 8 13.50 -35.53 -21.73
CA THR A 8 12.33 -34.65 -21.90
C THR A 8 11.50 -34.57 -20.61
N ARG A 9 11.28 -35.70 -19.93
CA ARG A 9 10.58 -35.74 -18.65
C ARG A 9 11.31 -34.98 -17.55
N ALA A 10 12.63 -35.16 -17.44
CA ALA A 10 13.44 -34.44 -16.45
C ALA A 10 13.39 -32.92 -16.65
N ILE A 11 13.47 -32.46 -17.90
CA ILE A 11 13.35 -31.04 -18.25
C ILE A 11 11.95 -30.50 -17.91
N LEU A 12 10.89 -31.27 -18.24
CA LEU A 12 9.52 -30.87 -17.94
C LEU A 12 9.30 -30.72 -16.43
N VAL A 13 9.75 -31.70 -15.64
CA VAL A 13 9.64 -31.69 -14.18
C VAL A 13 10.43 -30.52 -13.59
N GLY A 14 11.66 -30.30 -14.05
CA GLY A 14 12.48 -29.16 -13.61
C GLY A 14 11.83 -27.80 -13.91
N THR A 15 11.25 -27.65 -15.10
CA THR A 15 10.54 -26.43 -15.49
C THR A 15 9.32 -26.19 -14.61
N LEU A 16 8.51 -27.22 -14.36
CA LEU A 16 7.35 -27.12 -13.47
C LEU A 16 7.75 -26.79 -12.02
N ALA A 17 8.86 -27.36 -11.54
CA ALA A 17 9.38 -27.06 -10.20
C ALA A 17 9.81 -25.60 -10.07
N VAL A 18 10.52 -25.06 -11.06
CA VAL A 18 10.92 -23.64 -11.08
C VAL A 18 9.70 -22.72 -11.12
N LEU A 19 8.70 -23.05 -11.95
CA LEU A 19 7.44 -22.30 -12.00
C LEU A 19 6.67 -22.35 -10.68
N ALA A 20 6.62 -23.52 -10.03
CA ALA A 20 5.99 -23.68 -8.73
C ALA A 20 6.68 -22.81 -7.66
N VAL A 21 8.02 -22.81 -7.63
CA VAL A 21 8.80 -21.95 -6.72
C VAL A 21 8.53 -20.48 -7.03
N ALA A 22 8.51 -20.07 -8.30
CA ALA A 22 8.21 -18.69 -8.68
C ALA A 22 6.81 -18.25 -8.22
N LEU A 23 5.81 -19.13 -8.28
CA LEU A 23 4.46 -18.86 -7.79
C LEU A 23 4.40 -18.70 -6.26
N LEU A 24 5.27 -19.39 -5.52
CA LEU A 24 5.41 -19.18 -4.07
C LEU A 24 5.89 -17.77 -3.74
N PHE A 25 6.71 -17.15 -4.58
CA PHE A 25 7.10 -15.74 -4.45
C PHE A 25 6.04 -14.77 -4.99
N LEU A 26 5.15 -15.21 -5.86
CA LEU A 26 4.07 -14.39 -6.40
C LEU A 26 2.88 -14.25 -5.43
N TRP A 27 2.65 -15.28 -4.59
CA TRP A 27 1.64 -15.26 -3.53
C TRP A 27 1.80 -14.11 -2.52
N PRO A 28 2.97 -13.86 -1.88
CA PRO A 28 3.13 -12.80 -0.89
C PRO A 28 2.90 -11.41 -1.48
N VAL A 29 3.21 -11.18 -2.77
CA VAL A 29 2.91 -9.91 -3.44
C VAL A 29 1.40 -9.68 -3.57
N ARG A 30 0.60 -10.74 -3.77
CA ARG A 30 -0.87 -10.65 -3.79
C ARG A 30 -1.52 -10.66 -2.41
N ALA A 31 -0.93 -11.38 -1.45
CA ALA A 31 -1.42 -11.47 -0.08
C ALA A 31 -1.03 -10.24 0.76
N ALA A 32 -0.07 -9.45 0.29
CA ALA A 32 0.19 -8.09 0.77
C ALA A 32 -0.97 -7.17 0.36
N SER A 33 -2.16 -7.39 0.93
CA SER A 33 -3.13 -6.29 1.02
C SER A 33 -2.43 -5.15 1.76
N PRO A 34 -2.55 -3.90 1.28
CA PRO A 34 -2.21 -2.75 2.09
C PRO A 34 -3.06 -2.89 3.36
N ARG A 35 -2.44 -3.17 4.50
CA ARG A 35 -3.08 -3.23 5.81
C ARG A 35 -2.24 -2.35 6.70
N ASP A 36 -2.91 -1.47 7.43
CA ASP A 36 -2.30 -0.58 8.40
C ASP A 36 -1.23 0.36 7.81
N LEU A 37 -1.46 0.91 6.61
CA LEU A 37 -0.52 1.90 6.07
C LEU A 37 -0.62 3.20 6.87
N PRO A 38 0.46 3.63 7.56
CA PRO A 38 0.45 4.89 8.27
C PRO A 38 0.43 6.06 7.28
N ILE A 39 -0.60 6.90 7.39
CA ILE A 39 -0.72 8.15 6.64
C ILE A 39 -0.93 9.32 7.60
N VAL A 40 -0.42 10.49 7.25
CA VAL A 40 -0.56 11.70 8.08
C VAL A 40 -1.59 12.65 7.48
N VAL A 41 -2.43 13.27 8.32
CA VAL A 41 -3.39 14.28 7.88
C VAL A 41 -2.95 15.63 8.42
N ALA A 42 -2.48 16.51 7.54
CA ALA A 42 -2.08 17.86 7.89
C ALA A 42 -3.27 18.81 7.77
N GLY A 43 -3.65 19.49 8.85
CA GLY A 43 -4.73 20.47 8.82
C GLY A 43 -5.26 20.82 10.21
N PRO A 44 -6.28 21.68 10.28
CA PRO A 44 -6.93 22.02 11.55
C PRO A 44 -7.42 20.76 12.28
N PRO A 45 -7.28 20.67 13.62
CA PRO A 45 -7.54 19.44 14.37
C PRO A 45 -8.98 18.91 14.19
N ALA A 46 -9.96 19.81 14.10
CA ALA A 46 -11.35 19.44 13.83
C ALA A 46 -11.55 18.82 12.43
N ALA A 47 -10.83 19.30 11.42
CA ALA A 47 -10.90 18.78 10.06
C ALA A 47 -10.16 17.44 9.92
N ALA A 48 -9.02 17.29 10.60
CA ALA A 48 -8.28 16.02 10.67
C ALA A 48 -9.09 14.92 11.37
N GLN A 49 -9.76 15.23 12.48
CA GLN A 49 -10.64 14.30 13.18
C GLN A 49 -11.83 13.83 12.32
N LEU A 50 -12.40 14.70 11.49
CA LEU A 50 -13.46 14.30 10.56
C LEU A 50 -12.95 13.27 9.54
N VAL A 51 -11.74 13.48 9.02
CA VAL A 51 -11.08 12.55 8.10
C VAL A 51 -10.84 11.21 8.81
N GLU A 52 -10.28 11.21 10.03
CA GLU A 52 -10.09 10.00 10.83
C GLU A 52 -11.39 9.21 11.04
N GLN A 53 -12.49 9.89 11.39
CA GLN A 53 -13.79 9.26 11.58
C GLN A 53 -14.35 8.65 10.27
N ARG A 54 -14.18 9.33 9.14
CA ARG A 54 -14.62 8.83 7.83
C ARG A 54 -13.82 7.61 7.38
N LEU A 55 -12.50 7.60 7.60
CA LEU A 55 -11.66 6.44 7.29
C LEU A 55 -11.96 5.25 8.19
N ALA A 56 -12.20 5.49 9.48
CA ALA A 56 -12.62 4.44 10.42
C ALA A 56 -13.95 3.81 10.00
N GLY A 57 -14.94 4.61 9.57
CA GLY A 57 -16.23 4.12 9.09
C GLY A 57 -16.17 3.38 7.74
N ALA A 58 -15.16 3.66 6.92
CA ALA A 58 -14.99 3.04 5.61
C ALA A 58 -14.21 1.71 5.64
N ASN A 59 -13.78 1.23 6.82
CA ASN A 59 -12.83 0.12 6.97
C ASN A 59 -11.60 0.30 6.06
N ALA A 60 -11.14 1.54 5.92
CA ALA A 60 -10.01 1.84 5.06
C ALA A 60 -8.73 1.23 5.66
N PRO A 61 -7.81 0.69 4.85
CA PRO A 61 -6.60 0.02 5.33
C PRO A 61 -5.50 0.98 5.84
N PHE A 62 -5.88 2.18 6.27
CA PHE A 62 -4.95 3.26 6.60
C PHE A 62 -5.06 3.63 8.08
N VAL A 63 -3.91 3.82 8.72
CA VAL A 63 -3.82 4.38 10.07
C VAL A 63 -3.49 5.86 9.93
N THR A 64 -4.43 6.73 10.32
CA THR A 64 -4.28 8.18 10.22
C THR A 64 -3.67 8.78 11.48
N THR A 65 -2.75 9.72 11.31
CA THR A 65 -2.22 10.56 12.41
C THR A 65 -2.33 12.04 12.02
N ALA A 66 -3.04 12.83 12.81
CA ALA A 66 -3.12 14.27 12.61
C ALA A 66 -1.77 14.97 12.86
N VAL A 67 -1.39 15.88 11.96
CA VAL A 67 -0.21 16.74 12.10
C VAL A 67 -0.60 18.21 11.86
N ALA A 68 0.14 19.13 12.47
CA ALA A 68 -0.22 20.55 12.45
C ALA A 68 -0.15 21.18 11.04
N ASP A 69 0.83 20.77 10.22
CA ASP A 69 1.11 21.41 8.95
C ASP A 69 1.76 20.47 7.92
N ARG A 70 1.90 20.96 6.69
CA ARG A 70 2.53 20.21 5.58
C ARG A 70 4.00 19.87 5.86
N ALA A 71 4.75 20.73 6.54
CA ALA A 71 6.15 20.48 6.82
C ALA A 71 6.31 19.32 7.83
N ALA A 72 5.42 19.23 8.81
CA ALA A 72 5.33 18.10 9.73
C ALA A 72 4.96 16.80 8.99
N ALA A 73 4.05 16.87 8.00
CA ALA A 73 3.75 15.72 7.16
C ALA A 73 4.96 15.23 6.37
N VAL A 74 5.69 16.16 5.73
CA VAL A 74 6.89 15.84 4.93
C VAL A 74 7.97 15.20 5.80
N ARG A 75 8.26 15.75 6.98
CA ARG A 75 9.23 15.15 7.91
C ARG A 75 8.88 13.71 8.26
N ARG A 76 7.61 13.42 8.55
CA ARG A 76 7.13 12.07 8.90
C ARG A 76 7.25 11.08 7.75
N ILE A 77 7.15 11.57 6.51
CA ILE A 77 7.37 10.75 5.32
C ILE A 77 8.87 10.48 5.13
N GLU A 78 9.71 11.49 5.30
CA GLU A 78 11.18 11.36 5.21
C GLU A 78 11.74 10.39 6.26
N THR A 79 11.19 10.39 7.48
CA THR A 79 11.56 9.46 8.55
C THR A 79 10.97 8.06 8.39
N ARG A 80 10.18 7.81 7.33
CA ARG A 80 9.42 6.57 7.07
C ARG A 80 8.43 6.21 8.19
N GLU A 81 8.01 7.19 8.98
CA GLU A 81 6.97 7.03 9.98
C GLU A 81 5.56 7.13 9.37
N ALA A 82 5.45 7.71 8.16
CA ALA A 82 4.28 7.71 7.32
C ALA A 82 4.65 7.37 5.87
N TYR A 83 3.80 6.63 5.17
CA TYR A 83 3.99 6.35 3.74
C TYR A 83 3.50 7.50 2.84
N GLY A 84 2.62 8.35 3.36
CA GLY A 84 2.06 9.47 2.63
C GLY A 84 1.26 10.40 3.53
N GLY A 85 0.74 11.50 2.97
CA GLY A 85 -0.06 12.44 3.73
C GLY A 85 -1.10 13.19 2.93
N ILE A 86 -2.19 13.55 3.60
CA ILE A 86 -3.29 14.37 3.09
C ILE A 86 -3.15 15.76 3.70
N VAL A 87 -3.01 16.79 2.87
CA VAL A 87 -2.96 18.19 3.34
C VAL A 87 -4.32 18.83 3.11
N LEU A 88 -5.02 19.14 4.20
CA LEU A 88 -6.27 19.88 4.20
C LEU A 88 -5.94 21.36 4.05
N THR A 89 -6.02 21.85 2.83
CA THR A 89 -6.02 23.30 2.59
C THR A 89 -7.43 23.84 2.85
N PRO A 90 -7.60 25.04 3.42
CA PRO A 90 -8.89 25.70 3.46
C PRO A 90 -9.41 25.80 2.03
N GLY A 91 -10.45 25.03 1.72
CA GLY A 91 -10.91 24.91 0.35
C GLY A 91 -11.40 26.25 -0.19
N THR A 92 -10.76 26.74 -1.24
CA THR A 92 -11.49 27.40 -2.33
C THR A 92 -12.31 26.33 -3.04
N GLY A 93 -13.35 25.83 -2.38
CA GLY A 93 -14.43 25.07 -3.00
C GLY A 93 -15.49 26.07 -3.47
N ALA A 94 -15.16 26.92 -4.44
CA ALA A 94 -16.17 27.67 -5.16
C ALA A 94 -16.67 26.79 -6.32
N PRO A 95 -17.98 26.56 -6.48
CA PRO A 95 -18.48 26.05 -7.75
C PRO A 95 -18.04 27.06 -8.83
N ALA A 96 -17.33 26.58 -9.85
CA ALA A 96 -17.13 27.38 -11.05
C ALA A 96 -18.53 27.74 -11.57
N GLY A 97 -18.83 29.04 -11.57
CA GLY A 97 -20.04 29.60 -12.18
C GLY A 97 -20.02 29.46 -13.70
#